data_AF-A0ABD7TI34-F1
#
_entry.id   AF-A0ABD7TI34-F1
#
_cell.length_a   1.000
_cell.length_b   1.000
_cell.length_c   1.000
_cell.angle_alpha   90.00
_cell.angle_beta   90.00
_cell.angle_gamma   90.00
#
_symmetry.space_group_name_H-M   'P 1'
#
loop_
_entity.id
_entity.type
_entity.pdbx_description
1 polymer ?
#
loop_
_entity_poly.entity_id
_entity_poly.type
_entity_poly.pdbx_seq_one_letter_code
_entity_poly.pdbx_strand_id
1 'polypeptide(L)'
;MSLAPSRSLFFLAFLAGALTLGASFYLEFGASLRPCFLCQMQRVFLAAFTLINLVAALHNPKRSILCLYGLASMGFALLGAMTAVRQVLLQNAAPDQAADCWPSLHFMIENLSFWQALQLTVKGTVDCVEINWTLFDLSLPEWSLLFFVAMLILGAMQFSRLLLSQRLRPARH
;
A
#
# COMPACT_ATOMS: atom_id res chain seq x y z
N MET A 1 -14.44 28.59 6.09
CA MET A 1 -13.07 28.19 5.69
C MET A 1 -13.17 26.91 4.89
N SER A 2 -12.67 26.97 3.66
CA SER A 2 -12.89 26.02 2.57
C SER A 2 -12.50 24.60 2.95
N LEU A 3 -13.50 23.76 3.23
CA LEU A 3 -13.33 22.33 3.38
C LEU A 3 -13.20 21.74 1.99
N ALA A 4 -12.04 21.19 1.63
CA ALA A 4 -11.94 20.36 0.45
C ALA A 4 -13.11 19.35 0.48
N PRO A 5 -13.99 19.33 -0.54
CA PRO A 5 -15.08 18.37 -0.57
C PRO A 5 -14.47 16.97 -0.45
N SER A 6 -15.09 16.06 0.30
CA SER A 6 -14.57 14.70 0.52
C SER A 6 -14.14 14.00 -0.78
N ARG A 7 -14.80 14.32 -1.89
CA ARG A 7 -14.45 13.91 -3.26
C ARG A 7 -13.04 14.32 -3.70
N SER A 8 -12.59 15.53 -3.36
CA SER A 8 -11.26 16.02 -3.69
C SER A 8 -10.16 15.23 -2.98
N LEU A 9 -10.41 14.77 -1.75
CA LEU A 9 -9.45 13.95 -1.00
C LEU A 9 -9.33 12.55 -1.61
N PHE A 10 -10.45 11.90 -1.94
CA PHE A 10 -10.44 10.62 -2.66
C PHE A 10 -9.73 10.74 -4.02
N PHE A 11 -9.97 11.83 -4.75
CA PHE A 11 -9.30 12.06 -6.02
C PHE A 11 -7.79 12.29 -5.85
N LEU A 12 -7.37 13.02 -4.81
CA LEU A 12 -5.95 13.21 -4.50
C LEU A 12 -5.27 11.91 -4.09
N ALA A 13 -5.94 11.08 -3.27
CA ALA A 13 -5.46 9.75 -2.90
C ALA A 13 -5.35 8.82 -4.11
N PHE A 14 -6.33 8.87 -5.03
CA PHE A 14 -6.26 8.17 -6.31
C PHE A 14 -5.06 8.62 -7.14
N LEU A 15 -4.88 9.93 -7.33
CA LEU A 15 -3.79 10.47 -8.13
C LEU A 15 -2.43 10.08 -7.54
N ALA A 16 -2.28 10.20 -6.22
CA ALA A 16 -1.07 9.78 -5.53
C ALA A 16 -0.82 8.28 -5.69
N GLY A 17 -1.84 7.43 -5.52
CA GLY A 17 -1.72 5.98 -5.72
C GLY A 17 -1.38 5.58 -7.16
N ALA A 18 -2.00 6.23 -8.14
CA ALA A 18 -1.73 6.01 -9.56
C ALA A 18 -0.30 6.42 -9.95
N LEU A 19 0.19 7.55 -9.44
CA LEU A 19 1.57 8.00 -9.64
C LEU A 19 2.56 7.03 -9.01
N THR A 20 2.31 6.57 -7.77
CA THR A 20 3.18 5.60 -7.10
C THR A 20 3.19 4.25 -7.82
N LEU A 21 2.05 3.77 -8.34
CA LEU A 21 1.99 2.58 -9.19
C LEU A 21 2.78 2.76 -10.48
N GLY A 22 2.61 3.90 -11.15
CA GLY A 22 3.35 4.24 -12.37
C GLY A 22 4.87 4.26 -12.12
N ALA A 23 5.31 4.91 -11.04
CA ALA A 23 6.72 4.91 -10.62
C ALA A 23 7.21 3.49 -10.32
N SER A 24 6.40 2.67 -9.67
CA SER A 24 6.74 1.28 -9.37
C SER A 24 6.93 0.43 -10.64
N PHE A 25 6.07 0.58 -11.65
CA PHE A 25 6.24 -0.11 -12.94
C PHE A 25 7.40 0.45 -13.75
N TYR A 26 7.66 1.76 -13.67
CA TYR A 26 8.83 2.37 -14.30
C TYR A 26 10.14 1.82 -13.74
N LEU A 27 10.21 1.59 -12.44
CA LEU A 27 11.38 0.97 -11.80
C LEU A 27 11.61 -0.48 -12.26
N GLU A 28 10.55 -1.23 -12.50
CA GLU A 28 10.66 -2.60 -13.03
C GLU A 28 11.04 -2.64 -14.52
N PHE A 29 10.29 -1.96 -15.38
CA PHE A 29 10.48 -2.06 -16.83
C PHE A 29 11.52 -1.07 -17.38
N GLY A 30 11.63 0.11 -16.78
CA GLY A 30 12.58 1.16 -17.20
C GLY A 30 13.96 0.96 -16.57
N ALA A 31 14.02 0.80 -15.25
CA ALA A 31 15.29 0.56 -14.54
C ALA A 31 15.70 -0.92 -14.47
N SER A 32 14.90 -1.83 -15.05
CA SER A 32 15.18 -3.28 -15.10
C SER A 32 15.40 -3.92 -13.71
N LEU A 33 14.74 -3.39 -12.68
CA LEU A 33 14.82 -3.93 -11.32
C LEU A 33 13.92 -5.17 -11.21
N ARG A 34 14.48 -6.27 -10.69
CA ARG A 34 13.71 -7.49 -10.43
C ARG A 34 12.80 -7.28 -9.20
N PRO A 35 11.48 -7.39 -9.34
CA PRO A 35 10.58 -7.22 -8.19
C PRO A 35 10.71 -8.42 -7.25
N CYS A 36 10.55 -8.16 -5.96
CA CYS A 36 10.40 -9.19 -4.93
C CYS A 36 8.93 -9.59 -4.76
N PHE A 37 8.63 -10.73 -4.15
CA PHE A 37 7.24 -11.17 -3.91
C PHE A 37 6.48 -10.19 -3.03
N LEU A 38 7.10 -9.68 -1.96
CA LEU A 38 6.51 -8.65 -1.10
C LEU A 38 6.21 -7.35 -1.87
N CYS A 39 7.10 -6.97 -2.79
CA CYS A 39 6.95 -5.80 -3.66
C CYS A 39 5.72 -5.98 -4.56
N GLN A 40 5.53 -7.18 -5.11
CA GLN A 40 4.37 -7.50 -5.94
C GLN A 40 3.07 -7.50 -5.12
N MET A 41 3.08 -8.02 -3.89
CA MET A 41 1.93 -7.95 -2.99
C MET A 41 1.57 -6.52 -2.62
N GLN A 42 2.56 -5.66 -2.35
CA GLN A 42 2.34 -4.23 -2.10
C GLN A 42 1.69 -3.55 -3.30
N ARG A 43 2.10 -3.88 -4.54
CA ARG A 43 1.46 -3.35 -5.75
C ARG A 43 0.01 -3.78 -5.88
N VAL A 44 -0.34 -5.02 -5.55
CA VAL A 44 -1.74 -5.49 -5.56
C VAL A 44 -2.59 -4.70 -4.57
N PHE A 45 -2.08 -4.50 -3.34
CA PHE A 45 -2.79 -3.71 -2.34
C PHE A 45 -2.90 -2.23 -2.75
N LEU A 46 -1.85 -1.67 -3.33
CA LEU A 46 -1.86 -0.30 -3.84
C LEU A 46 -2.82 -0.13 -5.03
N ALA A 47 -2.93 -1.12 -5.92
CA ALA A 47 -3.88 -1.14 -7.02
C ALA A 47 -5.32 -1.18 -6.51
N ALA A 48 -5.62 -2.05 -5.54
CA ALA A 48 -6.93 -2.12 -4.90
C ALA A 48 -7.28 -0.79 -4.19
N PHE A 49 -6.35 -0.23 -3.44
CA PHE A 49 -6.48 1.10 -2.83
C PHE A 49 -6.81 2.16 -3.89
N THR A 50 -6.03 2.22 -4.96
CA THR A 50 -6.17 3.24 -6.03
C THR A 50 -7.54 3.11 -6.71
N LEU A 51 -7.98 1.89 -7.02
CA LEU A 51 -9.28 1.64 -7.64
C LEU A 51 -10.44 2.06 -6.74
N ILE A 52 -10.38 1.74 -5.44
CA ILE A 52 -11.40 2.14 -4.47
C ILE A 52 -11.53 3.66 -4.40
N ASN A 53 -10.40 4.37 -4.33
CA ASN A 53 -10.39 5.83 -4.28
C ASN A 53 -10.90 6.46 -5.59
N LEU A 54 -10.61 5.86 -6.75
CA LEU A 54 -11.16 6.29 -8.04
C LEU A 54 -12.70 6.17 -8.06
N VAL A 55 -13.22 5.00 -7.68
CA VAL A 55 -14.67 4.75 -7.65
C VAL A 55 -15.33 5.69 -6.65
N ALA A 56 -14.76 5.89 -5.46
CA ALA A 56 -15.26 6.82 -4.45
C ALA A 56 -15.29 8.28 -4.96
N ALA A 57 -14.31 8.69 -5.78
CA ALA A 57 -14.25 10.02 -6.37
C ALA A 57 -15.30 10.25 -7.48
N LEU A 58 -15.71 9.20 -8.20
CA LEU A 58 -16.69 9.28 -9.29
C LEU A 58 -18.14 9.13 -8.80
N HIS A 59 -18.41 8.25 -7.83
CA HIS A 59 -19.77 7.80 -7.48
C HIS A 59 -20.61 8.89 -6.75
N ASN A 60 -20.01 9.98 -6.26
CA ASN A 60 -20.65 11.00 -5.41
C ASN A 60 -21.60 10.41 -4.32
N PRO A 61 -21.10 9.50 -3.46
CA PRO A 61 -21.96 8.70 -2.61
C PRO A 61 -22.53 9.47 -1.41
N LYS A 62 -23.69 9.00 -0.91
CA LYS A 62 -24.24 9.42 0.40
C LYS A 62 -23.23 9.09 1.51
N ARG A 63 -23.31 9.82 2.64
CA ARG A 63 -22.33 9.73 3.76
C ARG A 63 -22.03 8.31 4.27
N SER A 64 -23.00 7.39 4.27
CA SER A 64 -22.79 6.00 4.70
C SER A 64 -21.91 5.20 3.73
N ILE A 65 -22.12 5.33 2.42
CA ILE A 65 -21.31 4.66 1.41
C ILE A 65 -19.90 5.28 1.35
N LEU A 66 -19.76 6.58 1.60
CA LEU A 66 -18.47 7.25 1.72
C LEU A 66 -17.61 6.66 2.87
N CYS A 67 -18.27 6.31 3.99
CA CYS A 67 -17.64 5.66 5.13
C CYS A 67 -17.10 4.27 4.76
N LEU A 68 -17.91 3.48 4.03
CA LEU A 68 -17.50 2.16 3.55
C LEU A 68 -16.29 2.24 2.61
N TYR A 69 -16.28 3.17 1.65
CA TYR A 69 -15.12 3.38 0.77
C TYR A 69 -13.87 3.80 1.57
N GLY A 70 -14.03 4.67 2.56
CA GLY A 70 -12.94 5.07 3.46
C GLY A 70 -12.34 3.89 4.24
N LEU A 71 -13.18 3.07 4.86
CA LEU A 71 -12.70 1.86 5.57
C LEU A 71 -12.03 0.87 4.63
N ALA A 72 -12.61 0.60 3.47
CA ALA A 72 -12.05 -0.33 2.49
C ALA A 72 -10.67 0.15 2.01
N SER A 73 -10.57 1.44 1.67
CA SER A 73 -9.32 2.11 1.29
C SER A 73 -8.26 2.00 2.40
N MET A 74 -8.62 2.34 3.65
CA MET A 74 -7.73 2.20 4.80
C MET A 74 -7.31 0.75 5.06
N GLY A 75 -8.20 -0.22 4.85
CA GLY A 75 -7.89 -1.64 4.99
C GLY A 75 -6.79 -2.10 4.02
N PHE A 76 -6.89 -1.74 2.74
CA PHE A 76 -5.85 -2.05 1.76
C PHE A 76 -4.55 -1.29 2.02
N ALA A 77 -4.62 -0.02 2.45
CA ALA A 77 -3.44 0.74 2.84
C ALA A 77 -2.73 0.11 4.06
N LEU A 78 -3.49 -0.45 5.02
CA LEU A 78 -2.94 -1.15 6.18
C LEU A 78 -2.24 -2.45 5.78
N LEU A 79 -2.85 -3.25 4.91
CA LEU A 79 -2.22 -4.47 4.39
C LEU A 79 -0.92 -4.14 3.63
N GLY A 80 -0.93 -3.09 2.80
CA GLY A 80 0.27 -2.56 2.14
C GLY A 80 1.36 -2.15 3.14
N ALA A 81 1.00 -1.37 4.15
CA ALA A 81 1.92 -0.96 5.22
C ALA A 81 2.52 -2.17 5.96
N MET A 82 1.71 -3.18 6.30
CA MET A 82 2.19 -4.40 6.96
C MET A 82 3.23 -5.14 6.11
N THR A 83 2.98 -5.28 4.81
CA THR A 83 3.95 -5.90 3.88
C THR A 83 5.21 -5.06 3.70
N ALA A 84 5.10 -3.73 3.71
CA ALA A 84 6.24 -2.82 3.62
C ALA A 84 7.10 -2.87 4.89
N VAL A 85 6.49 -2.84 6.08
CA VAL A 85 7.21 -3.04 7.36
C VAL A 85 7.95 -4.37 7.35
N ARG A 86 7.30 -5.46 6.92
CA ARG A 86 7.96 -6.76 6.84
C ARG A 86 9.18 -6.71 5.91
N GLN A 87 9.06 -6.04 4.77
CA GLN A 87 10.17 -5.90 3.84
C GLN A 87 11.32 -5.08 4.42
N VAL A 88 11.05 -3.97 5.11
CA VAL A 88 12.07 -3.16 5.81
C VAL A 88 12.77 -3.98 6.90
N LEU A 89 12.03 -4.75 7.69
CA LEU A 89 12.60 -5.62 8.71
C LEU A 89 13.51 -6.70 8.12
N LEU A 90 13.12 -7.29 6.98
CA LEU A 90 13.95 -8.27 6.28
C LEU A 90 15.22 -7.63 5.70
N GLN A 91 15.14 -6.41 5.17
CA GLN A 91 16.32 -5.69 4.67
C GLN A 91 17.32 -5.36 5.79
N ASN A 92 16.84 -4.92 6.95
CA ASN A 92 17.70 -4.59 8.07
C ASN A 92 18.35 -5.83 8.72
N ALA A 93 17.73 -7.00 8.59
CA ALA A 93 18.26 -8.27 9.11
C ALA A 93 19.20 -9.00 8.14
N ALA A 94 19.38 -8.51 6.91
CA ALA A 94 20.17 -9.14 5.86
C ALA A 94 21.71 -9.20 6.02
N PRO A 95 22.42 -8.47 6.92
CA PRO A 95 23.88 -8.53 6.98
C PRO A 95 24.46 -9.93 7.25
N ASP A 96 23.70 -10.80 7.95
CA ASP A 96 24.21 -12.08 8.48
C ASP A 96 23.70 -13.33 7.73
N GLN A 97 22.84 -13.19 6.71
CA GLN A 97 22.10 -14.30 6.09
C GLN A 97 22.28 -14.45 4.56
N ALA A 98 23.30 -13.80 3.97
CA ALA A 98 23.57 -13.85 2.53
C ALA A 98 23.85 -15.26 1.95
N ALA A 99 24.02 -16.29 2.79
CA ALA A 99 24.33 -17.65 2.37
C ALA A 99 23.11 -18.49 1.91
N ASP A 100 21.89 -18.16 2.35
CA ASP A 100 20.69 -18.99 2.12
C ASP A 100 19.65 -18.28 1.22
N CYS A 101 20.10 -17.75 0.09
CA CYS A 101 19.22 -17.14 -0.91
C CYS A 101 18.35 -18.22 -1.60
N TRP A 102 17.10 -18.38 -1.13
CA TRP A 102 16.08 -19.26 -1.73
C TRP A 102 15.52 -18.65 -3.05
N PRO A 103 14.81 -19.41 -3.90
CA PRO A 103 14.76 -19.22 -5.34
C PRO A 103 14.00 -17.96 -5.76
N SER A 104 14.42 -17.42 -6.91
CA SER A 104 13.87 -16.21 -7.54
C SER A 104 12.33 -16.19 -7.61
N LEU A 105 11.73 -15.00 -7.55
CA LEU A 105 10.29 -14.74 -7.72
C LEU A 105 9.59 -15.62 -8.78
N HIS A 106 10.22 -15.81 -9.94
CA HIS A 106 9.69 -16.65 -11.03
C HIS A 106 9.44 -18.10 -10.59
N PHE A 107 10.39 -18.69 -9.87
CA PHE A 107 10.25 -20.05 -9.34
C PHE A 107 9.10 -20.16 -8.36
N MET A 108 8.85 -19.12 -7.55
CA MET A 108 7.75 -19.14 -6.59
C MET A 108 6.39 -19.06 -7.26
N ILE A 109 6.25 -18.21 -8.28
CA ILE A 109 4.99 -18.07 -9.03
C ILE A 109 4.68 -19.36 -9.80
N GLU A 110 5.71 -20.02 -10.34
CA GLU A 110 5.55 -21.23 -11.15
C GLU A 110 5.41 -22.53 -10.34
N ASN A 111 6.09 -22.64 -9.18
CA ASN A 111 6.19 -23.91 -8.45
C ASN A 111 5.55 -23.90 -7.05
N LEU A 112 5.21 -22.74 -6.48
CA LEU A 112 4.57 -22.65 -5.17
C LEU A 112 3.12 -22.19 -5.31
N SER A 113 2.24 -22.78 -4.52
CA SER A 113 0.88 -22.23 -4.37
C SER A 113 0.93 -20.86 -3.68
N PHE A 114 -0.05 -19.99 -3.96
CA PHE A 114 -0.17 -18.66 -3.33
C PHE A 114 -0.05 -18.72 -1.78
N TRP A 115 -0.65 -19.75 -1.18
CA TRP A 115 -0.62 -19.95 0.27
C TRP A 115 0.78 -20.31 0.79
N GLN A 116 1.51 -21.17 0.06
CA GLN A 116 2.89 -21.53 0.39
C GLN A 116 3.82 -20.33 0.23
N ALA A 117 3.68 -19.56 -0.86
CA ALA A 117 4.46 -18.35 -1.08
C ALA A 117 4.23 -17.32 0.05
N LEU A 118 2.98 -17.11 0.46
CA LEU A 118 2.65 -16.26 1.60
C LEU A 118 3.26 -16.77 2.91
N GLN A 119 3.14 -18.08 3.20
CA GLN A 119 3.72 -18.67 4.41
C GLN A 119 5.24 -18.53 4.46
N LEU A 120 5.93 -18.78 3.35
CA LEU A 120 7.39 -18.66 3.26
C LEU A 120 7.83 -17.19 3.39
N THR A 121 7.07 -16.27 2.82
CA THR A 121 7.32 -14.82 2.93
C THR A 121 7.13 -14.34 4.37
N VAL A 122 6.08 -14.79 5.04
CA VAL A 122 5.84 -14.49 6.47
C VAL A 122 6.93 -15.11 7.34
N LYS A 123 7.41 -16.32 7.00
CA LYS A 123 8.53 -16.97 7.70
C LYS A 123 9.89 -16.30 7.46
N GLY A 124 10.00 -15.38 6.49
CA GLY A 124 11.20 -14.59 6.22
C GLY A 124 12.21 -15.28 5.30
N THR A 125 11.79 -16.31 4.57
CA THR A 125 12.66 -17.18 3.75
C THR A 125 12.69 -16.80 2.27
N VAL A 126 12.24 -15.60 1.91
CA VAL A 126 11.86 -15.28 0.53
C VAL A 126 12.44 -13.94 0.09
N ASP A 127 13.31 -14.02 -0.90
CA ASP A 127 13.94 -12.96 -1.69
C ASP A 127 15.06 -12.17 -1.01
N CYS A 128 16.28 -12.73 -1.02
CA CYS A 128 17.50 -11.91 -1.01
C CYS A 128 17.67 -11.30 -2.40
N VAL A 129 17.02 -10.16 -2.63
CA VAL A 129 17.41 -9.24 -3.71
C VAL A 129 18.01 -8.01 -3.03
N GLU A 130 19.29 -7.75 -3.29
CA GLU A 130 19.91 -6.47 -2.98
C GLU A 130 19.13 -5.37 -3.70
N ILE A 131 18.37 -4.59 -2.93
CA ILE A 131 17.64 -3.44 -3.46
C ILE A 131 18.65 -2.31 -3.58
N ASN A 132 19.26 -2.21 -4.77
CA ASN A 132 20.28 -1.20 -5.09
C ASN A 132 19.72 0.19 -5.41
N TRP A 133 18.43 0.43 -5.15
CA TRP A 133 17.81 1.73 -5.39
C TRP A 133 17.47 2.41 -4.07
N THR A 134 18.22 3.46 -3.79
CA THR A 134 17.99 4.39 -2.69
C THR A 134 17.74 5.78 -3.27
N LEU A 135 16.84 6.52 -2.63
CA LEU A 135 16.57 7.92 -2.95
C LEU A 135 16.55 8.70 -1.64
N PHE A 136 17.44 9.70 -1.51
CA PHE A 136 17.66 10.43 -0.25
C PHE A 136 18.00 9.51 0.92
N ASP A 137 18.87 8.51 0.71
CA ASP A 137 19.25 7.48 1.67
C ASP A 137 18.12 6.57 2.18
N LEU A 138 16.91 6.73 1.64
CA LEU A 138 15.76 5.85 1.92
C LEU A 138 15.64 4.78 0.85
N SER A 139 15.38 3.54 1.27
CA SER A 139 15.18 2.41 0.37
C SER A 139 13.76 2.38 -0.23
N LEU A 140 13.56 1.66 -1.34
CA LEU A 140 12.24 1.48 -1.96
C LEU A 140 11.12 1.05 -0.98
N PRO A 141 11.31 0.04 -0.10
CA PRO A 141 10.25 -0.34 0.84
C PRO A 141 9.99 0.71 1.92
N GLU A 142 10.98 1.52 2.30
CA GLU A 142 10.77 2.64 3.22
C GLU A 142 9.91 3.73 2.57
N TRP A 143 10.16 4.05 1.30
CA TRP A 143 9.29 4.94 0.53
C TRP A 143 7.86 4.42 0.40
N SER A 144 7.71 3.11 0.16
CA SER A 144 6.41 2.44 0.11
C SER A 144 5.69 2.51 1.47
N LEU A 145 6.42 2.27 2.56
CA LEU A 145 5.89 2.38 3.92
C LEU A 145 5.42 3.80 4.22
N LEU A 146 6.25 4.81 3.92
CA LEU A 146 5.89 6.23 4.09
C LEU A 146 4.61 6.57 3.32
N PHE A 147 4.49 6.11 2.07
CA PHE A 147 3.28 6.32 1.28
C PHE A 147 2.04 5.71 1.97
N PHE A 148 2.09 4.44 2.36
CA PHE A 148 0.94 3.79 2.99
C PHE A 148 0.58 4.42 4.34
N VAL A 149 1.56 4.79 5.16
CA VAL A 149 1.34 5.48 6.43
C VAL A 149 0.72 6.86 6.20
N ALA A 150 1.20 7.64 5.24
CA ALA A 150 0.61 8.93 4.90
C ALA A 150 -0.86 8.79 4.46
N MET A 151 -1.17 7.79 3.64
CA MET A 151 -2.55 7.51 3.23
C MET A 151 -3.44 7.04 4.37
N LEU A 152 -2.91 6.24 5.31
CA LEU A 152 -3.63 5.85 6.53
C LEU A 152 -3.94 7.06 7.42
N ILE A 153 -3.00 7.98 7.59
CA ILE A 153 -3.21 9.22 8.36
C ILE A 153 -4.28 10.07 7.69
N LEU A 154 -4.21 10.28 6.37
CA LEU A 154 -5.23 11.01 5.61
C LEU A 154 -6.62 10.35 5.73
N GLY A 155 -6.69 9.03 5.60
CA GLY A 155 -7.91 8.25 5.77
C GLY A 155 -8.48 8.37 7.19
N ALA A 156 -7.66 8.26 8.22
CA ALA A 156 -8.07 8.42 9.61
C ALA A 156 -8.56 9.84 9.93
N MET A 157 -7.89 10.86 9.40
CA MET A 157 -8.31 12.26 9.52
C MET A 157 -9.67 12.50 8.83
N GLN A 158 -9.88 11.89 7.66
CA GLN A 158 -11.15 11.97 6.96
C GLN A 158 -12.25 11.24 7.75
N PHE A 159 -11.97 10.02 8.20
CA PHE A 159 -12.90 9.18 8.94
C PHE A 159 -13.33 9.79 10.27
N SER A 160 -12.38 10.31 11.05
CA SER A 160 -12.66 11.01 12.31
C SER A 160 -13.54 12.25 12.10
N ARG A 161 -13.30 13.05 11.04
CA ARG A 161 -14.16 14.20 10.69
C ARG A 161 -15.57 13.77 10.30
N LEU A 162 -15.71 12.66 9.58
CA LEU A 162 -16.99 12.08 9.20
C LEU A 162 -17.78 11.61 10.43
N LEU A 163 -17.12 10.91 11.36
CA LEU A 163 -17.70 10.49 12.64
C LEU A 163 -18.10 11.68 13.52
N LEU A 164 -17.25 12.71 13.62
CA LEU A 164 -17.54 13.92 14.39
C LEU A 164 -18.76 14.65 13.82
N SER A 165 -18.87 14.75 12.49
CA SER A 165 -20.04 15.34 11.81
C SER A 165 -21.33 14.53 12.01
N GLN A 166 -21.23 13.21 12.22
CA GLN A 166 -22.39 12.38 12.57
C GLN A 166 -22.81 12.61 14.03
N ARG A 167 -21.86 12.62 14.97
CA ARG A 167 -22.16 12.89 16.39
C ARG A 167 -22.76 14.28 16.63
N LEU A 168 -22.37 15.27 15.82
CA LEU A 168 -22.85 16.65 15.91
C LEU A 168 -24.20 16.89 15.22
N ARG A 169 -24.82 15.90 14.59
CA ARG A 169 -26.26 15.96 14.26
C ARG A 169 -27.02 15.36 15.45
N PRO A 170 -27.63 16.18 16.33
CA PRO A 170 -28.56 15.64 17.30
C PRO A 170 -29.65 14.92 16.52
N ALA A 171 -30.08 13.76 17.03
CA ALA A 171 -31.23 13.05 16.48
C ALA A 171 -32.39 14.05 16.34
N ARG A 172 -32.73 14.39 15.10
CA ARG A 172 -34.00 15.08 14.79
C ARG A 172 -35.06 14.00 14.95
N HIS A 173 -35.56 13.85 16.17
CA HIS A 173 -36.86 13.26 16.46
C HIS A 173 -37.77 14.38 16.93
#